data_AF-A0A2N5ZVW0-F1
#
_entry.id   AF-A0A2N5ZVW0-F1
#
_cell.length_a   1.000
_cell.length_b   1.000
_cell.length_c   1.000
_cell.angle_alpha   90.00
_cell.angle_beta   90.00
_cell.angle_gamma   90.00
#
_symmetry.space_group_name_H-M   'P 1'
#
loop_
_entity.id
_entity.type
_entity.pdbx_description
1 polymer ?
#
loop_
_entity_poly.entity_id
_entity_poly.type
_entity_poly.pdbx_seq_one_letter_code
_entity_poly.pdbx_strand_id
1 'polypeptide(L)'
;MKNTITTLTILVFLLIGSIGYAQKTVAVLSPNDKSNTGFGDVIREMLSTGIAKSEDLKPLGNALTDKALKESNYQIVEVGDDDKITKLGRKIGADMVCVSMIQKVGSNFFITAKLINTKTASVEFQEYLQTNKGEDDLFEKVDEIAKMLTKLEVNITANIQAASDDLKIVEIDFIKYMVMPKDFDNKMDYKTAKEACSDMIAYGYDDWFLPTKEQLNGLYLNREKLSGLRPEMYWSVTSVGGQANAQEIDSGDQQNVPKSSELNVRCIKAVYGKIPSNL
;
A
#
# COMPACT_ATOMS: atom_id res chain seq x y z
N MET A 1 -25.31 -55.01 -33.94
CA MET A 1 -26.17 -53.90 -33.45
C MET A 1 -25.72 -53.50 -32.06
N LYS A 2 -25.29 -52.23 -31.91
CA LYS A 2 -25.22 -51.35 -30.70
C LYS A 2 -24.50 -51.90 -29.44
N ASN A 3 -23.29 -51.45 -29.11
CA ASN A 3 -22.88 -50.22 -28.37
C ASN A 3 -23.45 -50.05 -26.95
N THR A 4 -22.53 -50.04 -25.96
CA THR A 4 -22.43 -49.24 -24.69
C THR A 4 -21.30 -49.89 -23.86
N ILE A 5 -20.05 -49.40 -23.75
CA ILE A 5 -19.48 -48.17 -23.13
C ILE A 5 -20.03 -47.87 -21.73
N THR A 6 -19.11 -47.44 -20.85
CA THR A 6 -19.19 -46.90 -19.46
C THR A 6 -19.15 -47.98 -18.37
N THR A 7 -18.23 -48.03 -17.40
CA THR A 7 -17.36 -46.98 -16.85
C THR A 7 -16.14 -47.64 -16.18
N LEU A 8 -14.94 -47.39 -16.72
CA LEU A 8 -13.67 -47.74 -16.09
C LEU A 8 -13.28 -46.56 -15.19
N THR A 9 -13.39 -46.72 -13.88
CA THR A 9 -13.00 -45.69 -12.90
C THR A 9 -11.48 -45.56 -12.90
N ILE A 10 -10.98 -44.62 -13.70
CA ILE A 10 -9.59 -44.19 -13.73
C ILE A 10 -9.29 -43.45 -12.42
N LEU A 11 -8.63 -44.14 -11.50
CA LEU A 11 -8.05 -43.56 -10.29
C LEU A 11 -6.69 -42.93 -10.67
N VAL A 12 -6.73 -41.80 -11.38
CA VAL A 12 -5.54 -40.93 -11.52
C VAL A 12 -5.44 -40.12 -10.25
N PHE A 13 -4.68 -40.64 -9.28
CA PHE A 13 -4.13 -39.81 -8.22
C PHE A 13 -3.20 -38.79 -8.88
N LEU A 14 -3.72 -37.58 -9.07
CA LEU A 14 -2.96 -36.35 -9.28
C LEU A 14 -2.02 -36.16 -8.08
N LEU A 15 -0.84 -36.77 -8.15
CA LEU A 15 0.36 -36.28 -7.47
C LEU A 15 0.76 -34.97 -8.16
N ILE A 16 -0.03 -33.91 -7.94
CA ILE A 16 0.50 -32.55 -8.06
C ILE A 16 1.39 -32.41 -6.85
N GLY A 17 2.68 -32.69 -7.02
CA GLY A 17 3.69 -32.25 -6.07
C GLY A 17 3.49 -30.75 -5.88
N SER A 18 3.07 -30.34 -4.69
CA SER A 18 3.18 -28.95 -4.27
C SER A 18 4.68 -28.64 -4.29
N ILE A 19 5.16 -28.04 -5.38
CA ILE A 19 6.47 -27.40 -5.40
C ILE A 19 6.35 -26.31 -4.33
N GLY A 20 6.88 -26.58 -3.13
CA GLY A 20 6.89 -25.61 -2.06
C GLY A 20 7.57 -24.35 -2.57
N TYR A 21 6.84 -23.24 -2.57
CA TYR A 21 7.41 -21.95 -2.93
C TYR A 21 8.49 -21.61 -1.90
N ALA A 22 9.75 -21.53 -2.34
CA ALA A 22 10.85 -21.24 -1.44
C ALA A 22 10.94 -19.74 -1.18
N GLN A 23 10.62 -19.33 0.05
CA GLN A 23 10.74 -17.93 0.49
C GLN A 23 12.18 -17.40 0.34
N LYS A 24 12.29 -16.16 -0.13
CA LYS A 24 13.57 -15.46 -0.29
C LYS A 24 14.08 -14.96 1.06
N THR A 25 15.36 -15.20 1.36
CA THR A 25 15.97 -14.74 2.61
C THR A 25 16.29 -13.24 2.57
N VAL A 26 15.97 -12.53 3.65
CA VAL A 26 16.26 -11.09 3.80
C VAL A 26 17.14 -10.87 5.02
N ALA A 27 18.32 -10.29 4.82
CA ALA A 27 19.11 -9.77 5.93
C ALA A 27 18.65 -8.35 6.28
N VAL A 28 18.20 -8.13 7.52
CA VAL A 28 17.83 -6.79 8.01
C VAL A 28 19.00 -6.19 8.76
N LEU A 29 19.57 -5.11 8.22
CA LEU A 29 20.69 -4.41 8.85
C LEU A 29 20.16 -3.40 9.88
N SER A 30 21.01 -3.05 10.85
CA SER A 30 20.70 -1.94 11.76
C SER A 30 20.50 -0.64 10.97
N PRO A 31 19.46 0.15 11.28
CA PRO A 31 19.23 1.42 10.62
C PRO A 31 20.42 2.37 10.78
N ASN A 32 20.69 3.15 9.74
CA ASN A 32 21.55 4.32 9.88
C ASN A 32 20.78 5.40 10.68
N ASP A 33 21.08 5.51 11.97
CA ASP A 33 20.49 6.51 12.85
C ASP A 33 21.30 7.81 12.82
N LYS A 34 21.01 8.66 11.83
CA LYS A 34 21.75 9.91 11.62
C LYS A 34 21.59 10.92 12.75
N SER A 35 20.53 10.78 13.56
CA SER A 35 20.21 11.71 14.63
C SER A 35 20.48 11.15 16.02
N ASN A 36 21.08 9.95 16.11
CA ASN A 36 21.34 9.24 17.36
C ASN A 36 20.10 9.19 18.26
N THR A 37 18.96 8.85 17.66
CA THR A 37 17.65 8.77 18.30
C THR A 37 17.56 7.66 19.33
N GLY A 38 18.34 6.59 19.17
CA GLY A 38 18.30 5.40 20.01
C GLY A 38 17.23 4.39 19.62
N PHE A 39 16.47 4.63 18.54
CA PHE A 39 15.40 3.75 18.08
C PHE A 39 15.87 2.65 17.12
N GLY A 40 17.16 2.63 16.75
CA GLY A 40 17.70 1.74 15.72
C GLY A 40 17.38 0.27 15.93
N ASP A 41 17.61 -0.26 17.13
CA ASP A 41 17.39 -1.69 17.43
C ASP A 41 15.90 -2.06 17.38
N VAL A 42 15.03 -1.20 17.89
CA VAL A 42 13.57 -1.41 17.85
C VAL A 42 13.06 -1.37 16.41
N ILE A 43 13.51 -0.42 15.60
CA ILE A 43 13.13 -0.31 14.19
C ILE A 43 13.60 -1.55 13.41
N ARG A 44 14.82 -2.02 13.65
CA ARG A 44 15.33 -3.25 13.03
C ARG A 44 14.43 -4.44 13.35
N GLU A 45 14.02 -4.58 14.61
CA GLU A 45 13.16 -5.67 15.04
C GLU A 45 11.76 -5.59 14.43
N MET A 46 11.20 -4.39 14.31
CA MET A 46 9.91 -4.17 13.65
C MET A 46 9.95 -4.51 12.15
N LEU A 47 11.00 -4.08 11.44
CA LEU A 47 11.19 -4.43 10.03
C LEU A 47 11.39 -5.94 9.84
N SER A 48 12.21 -6.57 10.69
CA SER A 48 12.40 -8.03 10.70
C SER A 48 11.10 -8.78 10.97
N THR A 49 10.30 -8.29 11.92
CA THR A 49 8.98 -8.83 12.25
C THR A 49 8.01 -8.69 11.09
N GLY A 50 8.00 -7.54 10.41
CA GLY A 50 7.23 -7.34 9.18
C GLY A 50 7.61 -8.40 8.14
N ILE A 51 8.90 -8.54 7.85
CA ILE A 51 9.43 -9.54 6.91
C ILE A 51 9.05 -10.96 7.31
N ALA A 52 9.08 -11.29 8.60
CA ALA A 52 8.68 -12.61 9.11
C ALA A 52 7.20 -12.95 8.84
N LYS A 53 6.35 -11.93 8.70
CA LYS A 53 4.92 -12.09 8.38
C LYS A 53 4.66 -12.27 6.88
N SER A 54 5.67 -12.03 6.02
CA SER A 54 5.51 -12.12 4.57
C SER A 54 5.38 -13.56 4.10
N GLU A 55 4.57 -13.80 3.09
CA GLU A 55 4.49 -15.11 2.42
C GLU A 55 5.70 -15.37 1.51
N ASP A 56 6.31 -14.30 0.97
CA ASP A 56 7.41 -14.38 -0.01
C ASP A 56 8.81 -14.25 0.61
N LEU A 57 8.89 -13.60 1.77
CA LEU A 57 10.14 -13.21 2.43
C LEU A 57 10.30 -13.93 3.76
N LYS A 58 11.55 -14.19 4.15
CA LYS A 58 11.87 -14.64 5.50
C LYS A 58 13.11 -13.94 6.04
N PRO A 59 13.12 -13.48 7.29
CA PRO A 59 14.28 -12.81 7.85
C PRO A 59 15.41 -13.83 8.09
N LEU A 60 16.64 -13.40 7.85
CA LEU A 60 17.84 -14.08 8.28
C LEU A 60 18.13 -13.70 9.74
N GLY A 61 18.53 -14.67 10.57
CA GLY A 61 18.72 -14.43 12.00
C GLY A 61 19.75 -13.34 12.30
N ASN A 62 19.39 -12.41 13.19
CA ASN A 62 20.19 -11.22 13.53
C ASN A 62 21.63 -11.55 13.94
N ALA A 63 21.87 -12.65 14.66
CA ALA A 63 23.20 -13.08 15.10
C ALA A 63 24.17 -13.33 13.93
N LEU A 64 23.68 -13.82 12.78
CA LEU A 64 24.50 -14.04 11.59
C LEU A 64 24.86 -12.71 10.92
N THR A 65 23.90 -11.79 10.85
CA THR A 65 24.10 -10.44 10.30
C THR A 65 25.11 -9.64 11.12
N ASP A 66 24.99 -9.67 12.44
CA ASP A 66 25.87 -8.92 13.35
C ASP A 66 27.29 -9.46 13.32
N LYS A 67 27.43 -10.80 13.29
CA LYS A 67 28.72 -11.46 13.13
C LYS A 67 29.37 -11.05 11.81
N ALA A 68 28.62 -11.02 10.72
CA ALA A 68 29.15 -10.66 9.40
C ALA A 68 29.55 -9.20 9.27
N LEU A 69 28.81 -8.28 9.90
CA LEU A 69 29.18 -6.87 10.00
C LEU A 69 30.52 -6.70 10.74
N LYS A 70 30.64 -7.35 11.90
CA LYS A 70 31.87 -7.36 12.71
C LYS A 70 33.06 -7.93 11.94
N GLU A 71 32.90 -9.06 11.25
CA GLU A 71 33.95 -9.70 10.45
C GLU A 71 34.35 -8.91 9.20
N SER A 72 33.48 -8.01 8.74
CA SER A 72 33.74 -7.16 7.57
C SER A 72 34.28 -5.78 7.96
N ASN A 73 34.57 -5.55 9.25
CA ASN A 73 34.97 -4.25 9.83
C ASN A 73 33.97 -3.11 9.55
N TYR A 74 32.69 -3.44 9.37
CA TYR A 74 31.63 -2.44 9.19
C TYR A 74 30.93 -2.19 10.53
N GLN A 75 30.82 -0.92 10.92
CA GLN A 75 30.01 -0.52 12.08
C GLN A 75 28.54 -0.32 11.68
N ILE A 76 28.31 0.37 10.55
CA ILE A 76 27.00 0.64 9.94
C ILE A 76 27.18 0.57 8.42
N VAL A 77 26.13 0.17 7.70
CA VAL A 77 26.09 0.20 6.24
C VAL A 77 25.11 1.30 5.80
N GLU A 78 25.59 2.27 5.04
CA GLU A 78 24.76 3.37 4.56
C GLU A 78 23.84 2.93 3.42
N VAL A 79 22.61 3.44 3.40
CA VAL A 79 21.55 3.10 2.43
C VAL A 79 21.95 3.34 0.97
N GLY A 80 22.99 4.14 0.70
CA GLY A 80 23.52 4.43 -0.64
C GLY A 80 24.73 3.61 -1.08
N ASP A 81 25.27 2.72 -0.24
CA ASP A 81 26.48 1.93 -0.55
C ASP A 81 26.10 0.54 -1.11
N ASP A 82 25.41 0.54 -2.24
CA ASP A 82 24.79 -0.65 -2.84
C ASP A 82 25.80 -1.78 -3.13
N ASP A 83 27.05 -1.43 -3.45
CA ASP A 83 28.15 -2.39 -3.65
C ASP A 83 28.55 -3.10 -2.35
N LYS A 84 28.65 -2.38 -1.22
CA LYS A 84 28.93 -3.02 0.08
C LYS A 84 27.74 -3.83 0.56
N ILE A 85 26.52 -3.30 0.39
CA ILE A 85 25.27 -3.97 0.78
C ILE A 85 25.15 -5.33 0.08
N THR A 86 25.31 -5.35 -1.24
CA THR A 86 25.17 -6.58 -2.03
C THR A 86 26.28 -7.60 -1.73
N LYS A 87 27.54 -7.14 -1.55
CA LYS A 87 28.65 -8.02 -1.14
C LYS A 87 28.40 -8.66 0.22
N LEU A 88 27.97 -7.87 1.20
CA LEU A 88 27.63 -8.37 2.54
C LEU A 88 26.49 -9.39 2.47
N GLY A 89 25.40 -9.04 1.77
CA GLY A 89 24.24 -9.91 1.58
C GLY A 89 24.62 -11.27 0.96
N ARG A 90 25.46 -11.27 -0.08
CA ARG A 90 26.00 -12.51 -0.67
C ARG A 90 26.82 -13.33 0.33
N LYS A 91 27.69 -12.68 1.11
CA LYS A 91 28.56 -13.35 2.10
C LYS A 91 27.75 -14.10 3.17
N ILE A 92 26.59 -13.57 3.55
CA ILE A 92 25.71 -14.16 4.58
C ILE A 92 24.60 -15.04 4.02
N GLY A 93 24.57 -15.29 2.70
CA GLY A 93 23.57 -16.13 2.06
C GLY A 93 22.17 -15.51 2.02
N ALA A 94 22.08 -14.18 2.05
CA ALA A 94 20.81 -13.48 1.88
C ALA A 94 20.50 -13.27 0.39
N ASP A 95 19.28 -13.59 -0.03
CA ASP A 95 18.79 -13.26 -1.38
C ASP A 95 18.55 -11.74 -1.52
N MET A 96 18.17 -11.09 -0.42
CA MET A 96 17.94 -9.64 -0.33
C MET A 96 18.52 -9.04 0.95
N VAL A 97 18.78 -7.73 0.92
CA VAL A 97 19.16 -6.96 2.10
C VAL A 97 18.17 -5.82 2.30
N CYS A 98 17.60 -5.73 3.50
CA CYS A 98 16.84 -4.58 3.96
C CYS A 98 17.81 -3.62 4.67
N VAL A 99 17.92 -2.41 4.13
CA VAL A 99 18.63 -1.30 4.76
C VAL A 99 17.65 -0.19 5.08
N SER A 100 17.88 0.50 6.18
CA SER A 100 17.00 1.57 6.63
C SER A 100 17.76 2.74 7.23
N MET A 101 17.09 3.88 7.32
CA MET A 101 17.61 5.10 7.91
C MET A 101 16.53 5.74 8.76
N ILE A 102 16.92 6.30 9.90
CA ILE A 102 16.08 7.21 10.68
C ILE A 102 16.82 8.54 10.85
N GLN A 103 16.10 9.64 10.62
CA GLN A 103 16.62 10.98 10.81
C GLN A 103 15.55 11.87 11.44
N LYS A 104 15.90 12.58 12.51
CA LYS A 104 15.06 13.59 13.15
C LYS A 104 15.30 14.95 12.49
N VAL A 105 14.21 15.60 12.07
CA VAL A 105 14.19 16.95 11.49
C VAL A 105 13.11 17.75 12.21
N GLY A 106 13.53 18.69 13.05
CA GLY A 106 12.60 19.37 13.96
C GLY A 106 12.00 18.38 14.97
N SER A 107 10.68 18.37 15.09
CA SER A 107 9.95 17.40 15.93
C SER A 107 9.68 16.06 15.23
N ASN A 108 9.84 15.99 13.91
CA ASN A 108 9.42 14.84 13.11
C ASN A 108 10.60 13.95 12.71
N PHE A 109 10.31 12.70 12.42
CA PHE A 109 11.25 11.69 11.97
C PHE A 109 10.95 11.31 10.53
N PHE A 110 12.02 11.14 9.77
CA PHE A 110 12.00 10.57 8.43
C PHE A 110 12.58 9.16 8.53
N ILE A 111 11.79 8.18 8.11
CA ILE A 111 12.15 6.76 8.11
C ILE A 111 12.24 6.33 6.66
N THR A 112 13.37 5.79 6.25
CA THR A 112 13.57 5.24 4.91
C THR A 112 13.83 3.75 5.03
N ALA A 113 13.25 2.95 4.14
CA ALA A 113 13.58 1.54 4.00
C ALA A 113 13.78 1.20 2.52
N LYS A 114 14.79 0.36 2.26
CA LYS A 114 15.17 -0.08 0.92
C LYS A 114 15.43 -1.58 0.95
N LEU A 115 14.87 -2.31 -0.02
CA LEU A 115 15.09 -3.74 -0.22
C LEU A 115 15.91 -3.93 -1.49
N ILE A 116 17.10 -4.53 -1.36
CA ILE A 116 18.05 -4.69 -2.47
C ILE A 116 18.25 -6.17 -2.74
N ASN A 117 18.09 -6.57 -4.00
CA ASN A 117 18.41 -7.92 -4.47
C ASN A 117 19.92 -8.11 -4.53
N THR A 118 20.45 -9.10 -3.81
CA THR A 118 21.90 -9.28 -3.70
C THR A 118 22.54 -9.78 -5.00
N LYS A 119 21.78 -10.46 -5.86
CA LYS A 119 22.30 -11.04 -7.12
C LYS A 119 22.37 -9.98 -8.21
N THR A 120 21.31 -9.20 -8.38
CA THR A 120 21.17 -8.21 -9.46
C THR A 120 21.58 -6.79 -9.04
N ALA A 121 21.73 -6.53 -7.74
CA ALA A 121 21.86 -5.19 -7.17
C ALA A 121 20.64 -4.27 -7.46
N SER A 122 19.52 -4.84 -7.93
CA SER A 122 18.30 -4.06 -8.16
C SER A 122 17.64 -3.68 -6.84
N VAL A 123 17.09 -2.47 -6.82
CA VAL A 123 16.22 -1.99 -5.76
C VAL A 123 14.81 -2.53 -6.02
N GLU A 124 14.34 -3.43 -5.16
CA GLU A 124 13.02 -4.07 -5.27
C GLU A 124 11.94 -3.26 -4.52
N PHE A 125 12.36 -2.47 -3.53
CA PHE A 125 11.52 -1.57 -2.75
C PHE A 125 12.37 -0.39 -2.27
N GLN A 126 11.82 0.82 -2.31
CA GLN A 126 12.40 2.00 -1.70
C GLN A 126 11.31 3.02 -1.42
N GLU A 127 11.08 3.30 -0.15
CA GLU A 127 10.12 4.32 0.27
C GLU A 127 10.64 5.08 1.50
N TYR A 128 10.01 6.22 1.76
CA TYR A 128 10.20 6.94 3.01
C TYR A 128 8.85 7.38 3.59
N LEU A 129 8.77 7.44 4.91
CA LEU A 129 7.65 8.01 5.63
C LEU A 129 8.12 9.09 6.59
N GLN A 130 7.26 10.07 6.79
CA GLN A 130 7.45 11.15 7.76
C GLN A 130 6.41 11.03 8.86
N THR A 131 6.83 11.18 10.12
CA THR A 131 5.92 11.32 11.25
C THR A 131 5.18 12.66 11.21
N ASN A 132 3.92 12.67 11.62
CA ASN A 132 3.10 13.87 11.75
C ASN A 132 3.00 14.36 13.20
N LYS A 133 3.28 13.49 14.17
CA LYS A 133 3.20 13.74 15.62
C LYS A 133 4.52 13.43 16.34
N GLY A 134 5.63 13.47 15.61
CA GLY A 134 6.96 13.18 16.15
C GLY A 134 7.12 11.75 16.64
N GLU A 135 7.45 11.57 17.92
CA GLU A 135 7.68 10.23 18.49
C GLU A 135 6.36 9.45 18.65
N ASP A 136 5.23 10.14 18.80
CA ASP A 136 3.92 9.53 19.09
C ASP A 136 3.41 8.62 17.96
N ASP A 137 3.72 8.94 16.70
CA ASP A 137 3.36 8.13 15.53
C ASP A 137 4.58 7.45 14.86
N LEU A 138 5.76 7.48 15.50
CA LEU A 138 6.98 6.91 14.93
C LEU A 138 6.85 5.40 14.66
N PHE A 139 6.41 4.64 15.66
CA PHE A 139 6.29 3.18 15.51
C PHE A 139 5.16 2.78 14.56
N GLU A 140 4.09 3.57 14.49
CA GLU A 140 3.03 3.39 13.49
C GLU A 140 3.61 3.53 12.07
N LYS A 141 4.42 4.57 11.81
CA LYS A 141 5.11 4.74 10.53
C LYS A 141 6.14 3.65 10.23
N VAL A 142 6.79 3.09 11.25
CA VAL A 142 7.71 1.96 11.05
C VAL A 142 6.95 0.66 10.72
N ASP A 143 5.77 0.44 11.31
CA ASP A 143 4.91 -0.69 10.94
C ASP A 143 4.32 -0.54 9.53
N GLU A 144 3.92 0.68 9.17
CA GLU A 144 3.44 1.03 7.82
C GLU A 144 4.51 0.73 6.76
N ILE A 145 5.75 1.20 6.94
CA ILE A 145 6.82 0.93 5.97
C ILE A 145 7.21 -0.55 5.93
N ALA A 146 7.09 -1.29 7.04
CA ALA A 146 7.33 -2.74 7.09
C ALA A 146 6.27 -3.53 6.30
N LYS A 147 5.00 -3.13 6.38
CA LYS A 147 3.92 -3.68 5.55
C LYS A 147 4.14 -3.40 4.08
N MET A 148 4.51 -2.17 3.73
CA MET A 148 4.85 -1.79 2.35
C MET A 148 6.01 -2.64 1.79
N LEU A 149 7.07 -2.82 2.58
CA LEU A 149 8.26 -3.59 2.18
C LEU A 149 7.95 -5.04 1.82
N THR A 150 7.01 -5.63 2.54
CA THR A 150 6.69 -7.05 2.43
C THR A 150 5.58 -7.34 1.44
N LYS A 151 5.01 -6.28 0.84
CA LYS A 151 3.77 -6.35 0.06
C LYS A 151 2.66 -7.07 0.83
N LEU A 152 2.73 -7.06 2.17
CA LEU A 152 1.60 -7.36 3.00
C LEU A 152 0.64 -6.19 2.81
N GLU A 153 -0.19 -6.30 1.77
CA GLU A 153 -1.52 -5.76 1.86
C GLU A 153 -2.10 -6.31 3.16
N VAL A 154 -2.68 -5.43 3.98
CA VAL A 154 -3.36 -5.86 5.21
C VAL A 154 -4.49 -6.79 4.75
N ASN A 155 -4.22 -8.10 4.79
CA ASN A 155 -5.21 -9.14 4.57
C ASN A 155 -6.16 -9.13 5.76
N ILE A 156 -7.13 -8.21 5.74
CA ILE A 156 -8.37 -8.38 6.49
C ILE A 156 -9.17 -9.43 5.73
N THR A 157 -8.78 -10.70 5.86
CA THR A 157 -9.51 -11.82 5.27
C THR A 157 -10.78 -12.07 6.10
N ALA A 158 -11.77 -11.23 5.84
CA ALA A 158 -13.18 -11.56 5.97
C ALA A 158 -13.92 -10.93 4.77
N ASN A 159 -14.05 -11.72 3.70
CA ASN A 159 -14.95 -11.54 2.55
C ASN A 159 -14.71 -10.38 1.55
N ILE A 160 -13.62 -10.40 0.77
CA ILE A 160 -13.45 -9.48 -0.39
C ILE A 160 -13.38 -10.20 -1.76
N GLN A 161 -13.54 -11.54 -1.84
CA GLN A 161 -13.43 -12.22 -3.14
C GLN A 161 -14.61 -11.96 -4.10
N ALA A 162 -15.67 -11.28 -3.65
CA ALA A 162 -16.82 -10.92 -4.50
C ALA A 162 -16.91 -9.42 -4.84
N ALA A 163 -15.97 -8.58 -4.39
CA ALA A 163 -16.11 -7.12 -4.50
C ALA A 163 -15.18 -6.48 -5.55
N SER A 164 -14.07 -7.13 -5.92
CA SER A 164 -13.00 -6.53 -6.76
C SER A 164 -13.40 -6.17 -8.20
N ASP A 165 -14.29 -6.92 -8.85
CA ASP A 165 -14.57 -6.78 -10.29
C ASP A 165 -15.28 -5.44 -10.66
N ASP A 166 -15.92 -4.82 -9.68
CA ASP A 166 -16.64 -3.55 -9.87
C ASP A 166 -15.76 -2.31 -9.66
N LEU A 167 -14.57 -2.44 -9.08
CA LEU A 167 -13.69 -1.31 -8.83
C LEU A 167 -13.12 -0.79 -10.14
N LYS A 168 -13.48 0.45 -10.53
CA LYS A 168 -12.99 1.07 -11.76
C LYS A 168 -11.85 2.02 -11.46
N ILE A 169 -10.84 1.98 -12.34
CA ILE A 169 -9.72 2.93 -12.32
C ILE A 169 -9.95 3.98 -13.40
N VAL A 170 -9.82 5.25 -13.01
CA VAL A 170 -9.79 6.38 -13.94
C VAL A 170 -8.45 7.10 -13.81
N GLU A 171 -7.97 7.66 -14.91
CA GLU A 171 -6.77 8.51 -14.91
C GLU A 171 -7.20 9.97 -14.99
N ILE A 172 -6.75 10.77 -14.01
CA ILE A 172 -7.03 12.20 -13.90
C ILE A 172 -5.70 12.89 -13.63
N ASP A 173 -5.30 13.80 -14.52
CA ASP A 173 -4.01 14.52 -14.45
C ASP A 173 -2.80 13.60 -14.24
N PHE A 174 -2.73 12.51 -15.02
CA PHE A 174 -1.68 11.48 -14.97
C PHE A 174 -1.61 10.67 -13.67
N ILE A 175 -2.59 10.84 -12.77
CA ILE A 175 -2.73 10.05 -11.54
C ILE A 175 -3.92 9.10 -11.72
N LYS A 176 -3.72 7.84 -11.33
CA LYS A 176 -4.78 6.83 -11.37
C LYS A 176 -5.54 6.82 -10.06
N TYR A 177 -6.85 6.79 -10.15
CA TYR A 177 -7.75 6.74 -9.01
C TYR A 177 -8.67 5.54 -9.11
N MET A 178 -8.72 4.76 -8.03
CA MET A 178 -9.82 3.82 -7.80
C MET A 178 -11.05 4.62 -7.42
N VAL A 179 -12.19 4.23 -7.99
CA VAL A 179 -13.48 4.87 -7.76
C VAL A 179 -14.41 3.85 -7.12
N MET A 180 -15.03 4.21 -5.99
CA MET A 180 -16.03 3.36 -5.37
C MET A 180 -17.13 3.00 -6.38
N PRO A 181 -17.59 1.74 -6.46
CA PRO A 181 -18.55 1.34 -7.50
C PRO A 181 -19.98 1.77 -7.19
N LYS A 182 -20.27 2.11 -5.93
CA LYS A 182 -21.58 2.52 -5.45
C LYS A 182 -21.44 3.72 -4.51
N ASP A 183 -22.41 4.62 -4.58
CA ASP A 183 -22.57 5.69 -3.60
C ASP A 183 -23.05 5.15 -2.26
N PHE A 184 -22.94 5.99 -1.23
CA PHE A 184 -23.69 5.80 -0.01
C PHE A 184 -25.20 5.80 -0.28
N ASP A 185 -25.94 5.01 0.50
CA ASP A 185 -27.39 4.89 0.34
C ASP A 185 -28.10 6.21 0.65
N ASN A 186 -27.60 6.96 1.64
CA ASN A 186 -28.12 8.28 2.01
C ASN A 186 -27.20 9.40 1.52
N LYS A 187 -27.82 10.49 1.08
CA LYS A 187 -27.14 11.78 0.91
C LYS A 187 -26.73 12.32 2.28
N MET A 188 -25.70 13.16 2.30
CA MET A 188 -25.16 13.67 3.57
C MET A 188 -24.60 15.08 3.41
N ASP A 189 -24.46 15.77 4.54
CA ASP A 189 -23.85 17.09 4.60
C ASP A 189 -22.34 17.04 4.30
N TYR A 190 -21.75 18.20 4.02
CA TYR A 190 -20.35 18.28 3.61
C TYR A 190 -19.36 17.74 4.66
N LYS A 191 -19.66 17.93 5.95
CA LYS A 191 -18.78 17.47 7.04
C LYS A 191 -18.81 15.94 7.08
N THR A 192 -20.00 15.37 7.11
CA THR A 192 -20.24 13.93 7.12
C THR A 192 -19.69 13.28 5.85
N ALA A 193 -19.79 13.93 4.69
CA ALA A 193 -19.20 13.44 3.44
C ALA A 193 -17.68 13.27 3.51
N LYS A 194 -16.99 14.23 4.12
CA LYS A 194 -15.54 14.15 4.29
C LYS A 194 -15.16 13.03 5.24
N GLU A 195 -15.81 12.97 6.40
CA GLU A 195 -15.57 11.96 7.45
C GLU A 195 -15.89 10.56 6.91
N ALA A 196 -17.01 10.40 6.21
CA ALA A 196 -17.41 9.12 5.64
C ALA A 196 -16.41 8.58 4.61
N CYS A 197 -15.77 9.43 3.81
CA CYS A 197 -14.71 8.97 2.92
C CYS A 197 -13.39 8.75 3.65
N SER A 198 -12.98 9.63 4.58
CA SER A 198 -11.70 9.48 5.30
C SER A 198 -11.67 8.29 6.25
N ASP A 199 -12.82 7.91 6.80
CA ASP A 199 -12.94 6.82 7.76
C ASP A 199 -13.32 5.50 7.06
N MET A 200 -13.46 5.52 5.73
CA MET A 200 -13.84 4.35 4.95
C MET A 200 -12.70 3.34 4.90
N ILE A 201 -12.98 2.15 5.39
CA ILE A 201 -12.17 0.95 5.18
C ILE A 201 -12.92 0.04 4.22
N ALA A 202 -12.51 0.03 2.96
CA ALA A 202 -13.16 -0.73 1.91
C ALA A 202 -12.14 -1.28 0.91
N TYR A 203 -12.41 -2.48 0.38
CA TYR A 203 -11.56 -3.13 -0.62
C TYR A 203 -10.10 -3.34 -0.19
N GLY A 204 -9.84 -3.45 1.11
CA GLY A 204 -8.47 -3.59 1.64
C GLY A 204 -7.71 -2.27 1.75
N TYR A 205 -8.38 -1.13 1.56
CA TYR A 205 -7.80 0.20 1.66
C TYR A 205 -8.53 1.06 2.69
N ASP A 206 -7.79 1.88 3.40
CA ASP A 206 -8.24 2.79 4.48
C ASP A 206 -7.91 4.27 4.19
N ASP A 207 -7.39 4.57 3.00
CA ASP A 207 -6.99 5.92 2.55
C ASP A 207 -7.90 6.45 1.43
N TRP A 208 -9.19 6.12 1.50
CA TRP A 208 -10.22 6.72 0.65
C TRP A 208 -10.42 8.19 1.03
N PHE A 209 -10.81 9.01 0.05
CA PHE A 209 -11.08 10.42 0.30
C PHE A 209 -12.14 10.99 -0.64
N LEU A 210 -12.74 12.09 -0.20
CA LEU A 210 -13.69 12.86 -0.99
C LEU A 210 -12.93 13.62 -2.10
N PRO A 211 -13.30 13.48 -3.39
CA PRO A 211 -12.55 14.05 -4.50
C PRO A 211 -12.45 15.59 -4.41
N THR A 212 -11.39 16.18 -4.95
CA THR A 212 -11.32 17.62 -5.22
C THR A 212 -12.27 18.00 -6.35
N LYS A 213 -12.48 19.30 -6.55
CA LYS A 213 -13.25 19.84 -7.68
C LYS A 213 -12.75 19.30 -9.03
N GLU A 214 -11.43 19.23 -9.21
CA GLU A 214 -10.78 18.77 -10.43
C GLU A 214 -10.94 17.25 -10.59
N GLN A 215 -10.75 16.50 -9.50
CA GLN A 215 -10.94 15.04 -9.50
C GLN A 215 -12.40 14.65 -9.76
N LEU A 216 -13.36 15.38 -9.18
CA LEU A 216 -14.77 15.17 -9.42
C LEU A 216 -15.14 15.44 -10.89
N ASN A 217 -14.52 16.45 -11.50
CA ASN A 217 -14.67 16.67 -12.94
C ASN A 217 -14.04 15.54 -13.77
N GLY A 218 -12.94 14.97 -13.31
CA GLY A 218 -12.36 13.76 -13.91
C GLY A 218 -13.30 12.55 -13.85
N LEU A 219 -14.09 12.40 -12.76
CA LEU A 219 -15.14 11.39 -12.67
C LEU A 219 -16.25 11.64 -13.71
N TYR A 220 -16.72 12.89 -13.83
CA TYR A 220 -17.71 13.28 -14.84
C TYR A 220 -17.26 12.93 -16.26
N LEU A 221 -16.01 13.25 -16.62
CA LEU A 221 -15.47 12.96 -17.96
C LEU A 221 -15.32 11.46 -18.24
N ASN A 222 -15.23 10.63 -17.20
CA ASN A 222 -15.14 9.18 -17.30
C ASN A 222 -16.43 8.45 -16.91
N ARG A 223 -17.55 9.16 -16.68
CA ARG A 223 -18.78 8.60 -16.09
C ARG A 223 -19.34 7.39 -16.83
N GLU A 224 -19.20 7.34 -18.16
CA GLU A 224 -19.64 6.21 -18.99
C GLU A 224 -18.92 4.89 -18.65
N LYS A 225 -17.75 4.96 -18.02
CA LYS A 225 -16.97 3.79 -17.57
C LYS A 225 -17.28 3.42 -16.12
N LEU A 226 -17.95 4.30 -15.39
CA LEU A 226 -18.22 4.19 -13.96
C LEU A 226 -19.65 3.72 -13.75
N SER A 227 -19.83 2.70 -12.92
CA SER A 227 -21.15 2.22 -12.54
C SER A 227 -21.71 3.00 -11.34
N GLY A 228 -23.04 2.99 -11.22
CA GLY A 228 -23.75 3.42 -10.03
C GLY A 228 -23.78 4.93 -9.75
N LEU A 229 -23.24 5.77 -10.65
CA LEU A 229 -23.40 7.23 -10.53
C LEU A 229 -24.84 7.63 -10.87
N ARG A 230 -25.47 8.39 -9.99
CA ARG A 230 -26.83 8.94 -10.13
C ARG A 230 -26.75 10.30 -10.83
N PRO A 231 -27.67 10.68 -11.72
CA PRO A 231 -27.66 11.98 -12.41
C PRO A 231 -28.07 13.12 -11.47
N GLU A 232 -27.24 13.37 -10.46
CA GLU A 232 -27.47 14.32 -9.38
C GLU A 232 -26.14 14.98 -8.98
N MET A 233 -26.20 15.89 -7.99
CA MET A 233 -25.04 16.59 -7.45
C MET A 233 -24.21 15.70 -6.50
N TYR A 234 -22.89 15.80 -6.63
CA TYR A 234 -21.88 15.14 -5.80
C TYR A 234 -20.98 16.14 -5.10
N TRP A 235 -20.61 15.82 -3.86
CA TRP A 235 -19.66 16.63 -3.10
C TRP A 235 -18.24 16.53 -3.64
N SER A 236 -17.52 17.66 -3.63
CA SER A 236 -16.06 17.69 -3.64
C SER A 236 -15.52 18.27 -2.34
N VAL A 237 -14.28 17.94 -1.96
CA VAL A 237 -13.61 18.47 -0.76
C VAL A 237 -13.25 19.95 -0.91
N THR A 238 -13.23 20.50 -2.13
CA THR A 238 -12.94 21.91 -2.40
C THR A 238 -14.02 22.79 -1.78
N SER A 239 -13.66 23.76 -0.93
CA SER A 239 -14.65 24.61 -0.26
C SER A 239 -14.18 26.05 -0.07
N VAL A 240 -15.14 26.97 0.02
CA VAL A 240 -14.90 28.40 0.25
C VAL A 240 -15.88 28.90 1.31
N GLY A 241 -15.36 29.25 2.49
CA GLY A 241 -16.18 29.72 3.61
C GLY A 241 -17.26 28.70 4.04
N GLY A 242 -18.50 29.17 4.14
CA GLY A 242 -19.68 28.36 4.49
C GLY A 242 -20.23 27.48 3.37
N GLN A 243 -19.61 27.51 2.18
CA GLN A 243 -20.02 26.72 1.02
C GLN A 243 -18.94 25.72 0.61
N ALA A 244 -19.35 24.64 -0.03
CA ALA A 244 -18.47 23.66 -0.65
C ALA A 244 -18.85 23.46 -2.11
N ASN A 245 -17.85 23.10 -2.91
CA ASN A 245 -18.07 22.82 -4.32
C ASN A 245 -18.76 21.46 -4.49
N ALA A 246 -19.68 21.42 -5.44
CA ALA A 246 -20.33 20.20 -5.86
C ALA A 246 -20.52 20.22 -7.38
N GLN A 247 -20.64 19.04 -7.98
CA GLN A 247 -20.80 18.87 -9.43
C GLN A 247 -21.97 17.95 -9.73
N GLU A 248 -22.81 18.35 -10.70
CA GLU A 248 -23.81 17.48 -11.28
C GLU A 248 -23.16 16.52 -12.26
N ILE A 249 -23.32 15.21 -12.05
CA ILE A 249 -22.55 14.22 -12.82
C ILE A 249 -23.10 13.99 -14.24
N ASP A 250 -24.29 14.46 -14.58
CA ASP A 250 -24.87 14.30 -15.92
C ASP A 250 -24.50 15.46 -16.85
N SER A 251 -24.61 16.70 -16.34
CA SER A 251 -24.29 17.93 -17.08
C SER A 251 -22.83 18.34 -16.96
N GLY A 252 -22.17 17.98 -15.85
CA GLY A 252 -20.83 18.45 -15.48
C GLY A 252 -20.83 19.82 -14.81
N ASP A 253 -22.00 20.41 -14.56
CA ASP A 253 -22.11 21.75 -13.98
C ASP A 253 -21.59 21.78 -12.54
N GLN A 254 -20.71 22.74 -12.25
CA GLN A 254 -20.10 22.92 -10.94
C GLN A 254 -20.59 24.19 -10.26
N GLN A 255 -20.93 24.08 -8.98
CA GLN A 255 -21.41 25.20 -8.18
C GLN A 255 -20.96 25.09 -6.72
N ASN A 256 -20.99 26.21 -6.00
CA ASN A 256 -20.79 26.23 -4.56
C ASN A 256 -22.15 26.21 -3.87
N VAL A 257 -22.37 25.21 -3.03
CA VAL A 257 -23.62 24.99 -2.30
C VAL A 257 -23.37 25.08 -0.78
N PRO A 258 -24.41 25.40 0.03
CA PRO A 258 -24.27 25.43 1.49
C PRO A 258 -23.75 24.10 2.04
N LYS A 259 -22.81 24.13 2.98
CA LYS A 259 -22.23 22.91 3.59
C LYS A 259 -23.26 22.03 4.33
N SER A 260 -24.43 22.58 4.65
CA SER A 260 -25.55 21.87 5.27
C SER A 260 -26.46 21.14 4.27
N SER A 261 -26.25 21.29 2.96
CA SER A 261 -27.03 20.56 1.94
C SER A 261 -26.71 19.07 1.98
N GLU A 262 -27.68 18.23 1.64
CA GLU A 262 -27.46 16.77 1.55
C GLU A 262 -27.27 16.36 0.10
N LEU A 263 -26.03 15.99 -0.28
CA LEU A 263 -25.68 15.57 -1.63
C LEU A 263 -25.09 14.14 -1.67
N ASN A 264 -24.94 13.59 -2.88
CA ASN A 264 -24.30 12.29 -3.05
C ASN A 264 -22.79 12.38 -2.80
N VAL A 265 -22.20 11.24 -2.44
CA VAL A 265 -20.79 11.10 -2.13
C VAL A 265 -20.24 9.88 -2.85
N ARG A 266 -19.15 10.11 -3.58
CA ARG A 266 -18.38 9.06 -4.26
C ARG A 266 -16.92 9.22 -3.87
N CYS A 267 -16.45 8.32 -3.01
CA CYS A 267 -15.05 8.34 -2.56
C CYS A 267 -14.13 7.82 -3.67
N ILE A 268 -12.92 8.36 -3.70
CA ILE A 268 -11.84 7.93 -4.58
C ILE A 268 -10.59 7.65 -3.77
N LYS A 269 -9.66 6.90 -4.35
CA LYS A 269 -8.36 6.60 -3.76
C LYS A 269 -7.27 6.68 -4.81
N ALA A 270 -6.15 7.32 -4.50
CA ALA A 270 -5.00 7.37 -5.40
C ALA A 270 -4.27 6.02 -5.44
N VAL A 271 -3.81 5.64 -6.64
CA VAL A 271 -3.01 4.45 -6.88
C VAL A 271 -1.57 4.89 -7.15
N TYR A 272 -0.67 4.51 -6.25
CA TYR A 272 0.77 4.73 -6.39
C TYR A 272 1.47 3.40 -6.71
N GLY A 273 2.24 3.33 -7.79
CA GLY A 273 2.96 2.12 -8.20
C GLY A 273 2.26 1.23 -9.23
N LYS A 274 2.74 -0.01 -9.39
CA LYS A 274 2.30 -0.96 -10.43
C LYS A 274 0.90 -1.49 -10.11
N ILE A 275 -0.05 -1.34 -11.04
CA ILE A 275 -1.43 -1.83 -10.89
C ILE A 275 -1.40 -3.34 -10.63
N PRO A 276 -2.11 -3.84 -9.59
CA PRO A 276 -2.27 -5.28 -9.38
C PRO A 276 -2.85 -5.93 -10.63
N SER A 277 -2.24 -7.02 -11.08
CA SER A 277 -2.60 -7.70 -12.35
C SER A 277 -3.97 -8.40 -12.33
N ASN A 278 -4.73 -8.24 -11.25
CA ASN A 278 -6.07 -8.78 -11.04
C ASN A 278 -7.17 -7.70 -11.09
N LEU A 279 -6.86 -6.51 -11.63
CA LEU A 279 -7.82 -5.52 -12.12
C LEU A 279 -7.73 -5.40 -13.65
#